data_AF-A0AAV6B0N4-F1
#
_entry.id   AF-A0AAV6B0N4-F1
#
_cell.length_a   1.000
_cell.length_b   1.000
_cell.length_c   1.000
_cell.angle_alpha   90.00
_cell.angle_beta   90.00
_cell.angle_gamma   90.00
#
_symmetry.space_group_name_H-M   'P 1'
#
loop_
_entity.id
_entity.type
_entity.pdbx_description
1 polymer ?
#
loop_
_entity_poly.entity_id
_entity_poly.type
_entity_poly.pdbx_seq_one_letter_code
_entity_poly.pdbx_strand_id
1 'polypeptide(L)'
;MRIYVFCAWVALLLFSTSGLDAAPTGAVQRVEFKADKVYLWPGGEVLAAPDEVTLPFGIVIRTNGTFTVKGGKERKLQEGEALGADGMLVKPDGSIIPVMDHASLNRGRVLVMKDGEASEVTSVVRLGDGTTIAPDGKITPRVGLPRQLLDGELFQLEGGALPVRDSVTMQKGRVSVQKDGSKLNVEPDRSITMNDGTKVFGDGTIIKFNGERTSVSEGQIVTLQGVVTRPR
;
A
#
# COMPACT_ATOMS: atom_id res chain seq x y z
N MET A 1 23.92 -2.22 -80.27
CA MET A 1 24.01 -0.75 -80.35
C MET A 1 23.65 -0.20 -78.99
N ARG A 2 24.62 0.51 -78.39
CA ARG A 2 24.66 1.20 -77.10
C ARG A 2 24.69 0.38 -75.80
N ILE A 3 25.81 0.61 -75.12
CA ILE A 3 26.38 0.12 -73.88
C ILE A 3 26.39 1.31 -72.90
N TYR A 4 26.07 1.09 -71.62
CA TYR A 4 26.46 1.83 -70.41
C TYR A 4 26.23 0.84 -69.26
N VAL A 5 27.18 0.23 -68.52
CA VAL A 5 28.37 0.66 -67.75
C VAL A 5 28.06 1.73 -66.70
N PHE A 6 27.97 1.31 -65.42
CA PHE A 6 28.71 1.80 -64.23
C PHE A 6 28.00 1.25 -62.96
N CYS A 7 28.59 0.32 -62.20
CA CYS A 7 29.54 0.54 -61.10
C CYS A 7 28.86 1.11 -59.84
N ALA A 8 28.78 0.32 -58.75
CA ALA A 8 29.03 0.77 -57.38
C ALA A 8 28.86 -0.38 -56.37
N TRP A 9 29.99 -0.81 -55.81
CA TRP A 9 30.15 -1.42 -54.49
C TRP A 9 29.72 -0.43 -53.39
N VAL A 10 28.91 -0.85 -52.40
CA VAL A 10 28.83 -0.31 -51.02
C VAL A 10 28.28 -1.46 -50.14
N ALA A 11 29.10 -2.18 -49.39
CA ALA A 11 29.57 -1.93 -48.02
C ALA A 11 28.46 -1.87 -46.94
N LEU A 12 28.38 -2.98 -46.19
CA LEU A 12 28.12 -3.11 -44.76
C LEU A 12 27.64 -1.86 -44.00
N LEU A 13 26.43 -1.90 -43.42
CA LEU A 13 26.10 -1.19 -42.19
C LEU A 13 25.10 -2.00 -41.36
N LEU A 14 25.64 -2.62 -40.31
CA LEU A 14 24.92 -3.01 -39.10
C LEU A 14 24.24 -1.77 -38.53
N PHE A 15 22.92 -1.71 -38.58
CA PHE A 15 22.16 -0.89 -37.67
C PHE A 15 21.50 -1.81 -36.66
N SER A 16 22.23 -2.05 -35.57
CA SER A 16 21.70 -2.35 -34.27
C SER A 16 20.72 -1.23 -33.92
N THR A 17 19.43 -1.45 -34.15
CA THR A 17 18.40 -0.65 -33.49
C THR A 17 18.38 -1.13 -32.05
N SER A 18 19.24 -0.49 -31.25
CA SER A 18 19.05 -0.41 -29.80
C SER A 18 17.66 0.18 -29.60
N GLY A 19 16.67 -0.68 -29.40
CA GLY A 19 15.45 -0.28 -28.73
C GLY A 19 15.88 0.24 -27.37
N LEU A 20 16.02 1.57 -27.27
CA LEU A 20 15.78 2.26 -26.02
C LEU A 20 14.35 1.90 -25.67
N ASP A 21 14.18 0.84 -24.89
CA ASP A 21 12.95 0.63 -24.15
C ASP A 21 12.84 1.83 -23.22
N ALA A 22 11.92 2.72 -23.57
CA ALA A 22 11.61 3.88 -22.78
C ALA A 22 11.28 3.39 -21.37
N ALA A 23 12.05 3.83 -20.38
CA ALA A 23 11.71 3.60 -18.99
C ALA A 23 10.24 3.98 -18.80
N PRO A 24 9.39 3.07 -18.28
CA PRO A 24 7.96 3.29 -18.21
C PRO A 24 7.72 4.56 -17.41
N THR A 25 7.38 5.63 -18.12
CA THR A 25 7.15 6.97 -17.58
C THR A 25 5.71 7.07 -17.07
N GLY A 26 5.23 6.00 -16.46
CA GLY A 26 3.97 5.96 -15.72
C GLY A 26 4.30 5.98 -14.24
N ALA A 27 3.66 6.86 -13.47
CA ALA A 27 3.75 6.84 -12.03
C ALA A 27 3.41 5.42 -11.54
N VAL A 28 4.38 4.70 -10.99
CA VAL A 28 4.21 3.34 -10.47
C VAL A 28 3.16 3.41 -9.36
N GLN A 29 1.99 2.79 -9.56
CA GLN A 29 0.91 2.85 -8.57
C GLN A 29 1.07 1.77 -7.50
N ARG A 30 1.61 0.61 -7.88
CA ARG A 30 1.81 -0.54 -7.01
C ARG A 30 3.03 -1.34 -7.45
N VAL A 31 3.72 -1.89 -6.47
CA VAL A 31 4.83 -2.83 -6.62
C VAL A 31 4.43 -4.13 -5.93
N GLU A 32 4.59 -5.25 -6.59
CA GLU A 32 4.24 -6.58 -6.05
C GLU A 32 5.47 -7.48 -6.08
N PHE A 33 5.71 -8.19 -4.99
CA PHE A 33 6.80 -9.16 -4.90
C PHE A 33 6.24 -10.57 -5.07
N LYS A 34 6.60 -11.22 -6.18
CA LYS A 34 6.13 -12.57 -6.52
C LYS A 34 7.22 -13.37 -7.22
N ALA A 35 7.38 -14.63 -6.84
CA ALA A 35 8.38 -15.55 -7.38
C ALA A 35 9.80 -14.96 -7.42
N ASP A 36 10.20 -14.32 -6.31
CA ASP A 36 11.48 -13.61 -6.16
C ASP A 36 11.73 -12.47 -7.18
N LYS A 37 10.66 -11.96 -7.80
CA LYS A 37 10.71 -10.84 -8.75
C LYS A 37 9.79 -9.72 -8.32
N VAL A 38 10.24 -8.50 -8.57
CA VAL A 38 9.48 -7.28 -8.34
C VAL A 38 8.73 -6.92 -9.62
N TYR A 39 7.42 -6.83 -9.52
CA TYR A 39 6.52 -6.44 -10.60
C TYR A 39 5.94 -5.06 -10.33
N LEU A 40 5.99 -4.19 -11.33
CA LEU A 40 5.42 -2.85 -11.31
C LEU A 40 4.08 -2.85 -12.01
N TRP A 41 3.14 -2.09 -11.44
CA TRP A 41 1.83 -1.84 -12.00
C TRP A 41 1.65 -0.35 -12.32
N PRO A 42 2.32 0.20 -13.35
CA PRO A 42 2.01 1.54 -13.85
C PRO A 42 0.71 1.49 -14.67
N GLY A 43 -0.41 1.88 -14.07
CA GLY A 43 -1.65 2.14 -14.83
C GLY A 43 -2.30 0.92 -15.51
N GLY A 44 -1.99 -0.31 -15.10
CA GLY A 44 -2.66 -1.54 -15.56
C GLY A 44 -1.78 -2.52 -16.33
N GLU A 45 -0.56 -2.13 -16.70
CA GLU A 45 0.42 -3.05 -17.30
C GLU A 45 1.37 -3.60 -16.23
N VAL A 46 1.77 -4.87 -16.37
CA VAL A 46 2.73 -5.51 -15.47
C VAL A 46 4.11 -5.44 -16.10
N LEU A 47 5.00 -4.66 -15.51
CA LEU A 47 6.39 -4.53 -15.97
C LEU A 47 7.33 -5.11 -14.92
N ALA A 48 8.38 -5.80 -15.35
CA ALA A 48 9.47 -6.14 -14.44
C ALA A 48 10.11 -4.85 -13.93
N ALA A 49 10.38 -4.76 -12.62
CA ALA A 49 11.04 -3.59 -12.08
C ALA A 49 12.43 -3.41 -12.70
N PRO A 50 12.83 -2.17 -13.07
CA PRO A 50 14.23 -1.85 -13.25
C PRO A 50 14.99 -2.04 -11.93
N ASP A 51 16.32 -2.02 -11.97
CA ASP A 51 17.20 -2.30 -10.82
C ASP A 51 16.78 -1.59 -9.52
N GLU A 52 16.27 -0.37 -9.64
CA GLU A 52 15.76 0.44 -8.54
C GLU A 52 14.49 1.20 -8.93
N VAL A 53 13.53 1.27 -8.01
CA VAL A 53 12.24 1.95 -8.16
C VAL A 53 11.99 2.86 -6.97
N THR A 54 11.79 4.15 -7.25
CA THR A 54 11.48 5.15 -6.23
C THR A 54 9.98 5.45 -6.25
N LEU A 55 9.32 5.21 -5.12
CA LEU A 55 7.93 5.58 -4.85
C LEU A 55 7.89 6.88 -4.02
N PRO A 56 6.70 7.52 -3.89
CA PRO A 56 6.51 8.64 -2.97
C PRO A 56 6.93 8.32 -1.53
N PHE A 57 7.05 9.35 -0.68
CA PHE A 57 7.51 9.25 0.71
C PHE A 57 8.97 8.78 0.90
N GLY A 58 9.77 8.83 -0.16
CA GLY A 58 11.19 8.42 -0.12
C GLY A 58 11.35 6.90 0.01
N ILE A 59 10.39 6.14 -0.50
CA ILE A 59 10.43 4.68 -0.53
C ILE A 59 11.26 4.28 -1.75
N VAL A 60 12.33 3.52 -1.53
CA VAL A 60 13.20 3.00 -2.60
C VAL A 60 13.16 1.48 -2.55
N ILE A 61 12.81 0.84 -3.66
CA ILE A 61 12.64 -0.61 -3.79
C ILE A 61 13.65 -1.12 -4.82
N ARG A 62 14.35 -2.20 -4.50
CA ARG A 62 15.29 -2.89 -5.40
C ARG A 62 14.69 -4.16 -5.96
N THR A 63 15.20 -4.63 -7.09
CA THR A 63 14.74 -5.86 -7.78
C THR A 63 14.80 -7.13 -6.94
N ASN A 64 15.65 -7.17 -5.91
CA ASN A 64 15.75 -8.29 -4.96
C ASN A 64 14.64 -8.30 -3.88
N GLY A 65 13.64 -7.42 -3.98
CA GLY A 65 12.54 -7.28 -3.02
C GLY A 65 12.91 -6.53 -1.74
N THR A 66 14.10 -5.92 -1.66
CA THR A 66 14.48 -5.06 -0.54
C THR A 66 14.00 -3.63 -0.76
N PHE A 67 13.62 -2.96 0.31
CA PHE A 67 13.21 -1.56 0.26
C PHE A 67 13.65 -0.78 1.50
N THR A 68 13.85 0.52 1.32
CA THR A 68 14.12 1.48 2.39
C THR A 68 13.08 2.59 2.34
N VAL A 69 12.90 3.30 3.45
CA VAL A 69 11.98 4.45 3.54
C VAL A 69 12.73 5.60 4.16
N LYS A 70 12.82 6.73 3.43
CA LYS A 70 13.61 7.91 3.81
C LYS A 70 15.08 7.61 4.16
N GLY A 71 15.67 6.59 3.54
CA GLY A 71 17.04 6.15 3.85
C GLY A 71 17.21 5.45 5.20
N GLY A 72 16.10 5.05 5.84
CA GLY A 72 16.10 4.26 7.07
C GLY A 72 16.53 2.82 6.87
N LYS A 73 16.16 1.97 7.82
CA LYS A 73 16.54 0.55 7.84
C LYS A 73 16.05 -0.20 6.59
N GLU A 74 16.89 -1.06 6.04
CA GLU A 74 16.52 -1.96 4.94
C GLU A 74 15.54 -3.03 5.41
N ARG A 75 14.46 -3.18 4.64
CA ARG A 75 13.38 -4.14 4.87
C ARG A 75 13.18 -4.98 3.63
N LYS A 76 12.61 -6.18 3.78
CA LYS A 76 12.37 -7.09 2.66
C LYS A 76 10.88 -7.35 2.51
N LEU A 77 10.38 -7.25 1.29
CA LEU A 77 9.04 -7.70 0.91
C LEU A 77 8.99 -9.23 0.99
N GLN A 78 7.88 -9.74 1.50
CA GLN A 78 7.57 -11.17 1.51
C GLN A 78 6.79 -11.55 0.26
N GLU A 79 6.80 -12.83 -0.08
CA GLU A 79 6.06 -13.37 -1.22
C GLU A 79 4.57 -13.03 -1.13
N GLY A 80 4.04 -12.43 -2.20
CA GLY A 80 2.65 -12.00 -2.29
C GLY A 80 2.34 -10.67 -1.59
N GLU A 81 3.34 -9.98 -1.02
CA GLU A 81 3.16 -8.62 -0.54
C GLU A 81 3.16 -7.61 -1.71
N ALA A 82 2.33 -6.59 -1.59
CA ALA A 82 2.27 -5.50 -2.54
C ALA A 82 2.37 -4.14 -1.85
N LEU A 83 3.31 -3.30 -2.27
CA LEU A 83 3.52 -1.96 -1.77
C LEU A 83 2.95 -0.93 -2.75
N GLY A 84 1.98 -0.14 -2.29
CA GLY A 84 1.40 0.95 -3.05
C GLY A 84 2.25 2.22 -3.03
N ALA A 85 2.02 3.09 -4.02
CA ALA A 85 2.59 4.45 -4.07
C ALA A 85 2.09 5.35 -2.92
N ASP A 86 0.98 4.97 -2.28
CA ASP A 86 0.45 5.56 -1.05
C ASP A 86 1.26 5.16 0.19
N GLY A 87 2.29 4.31 0.05
CA GLY A 87 3.09 3.79 1.15
C GLY A 87 2.37 2.76 2.00
N MET A 88 1.30 2.16 1.48
CA MET A 88 0.56 1.07 2.15
C MET A 88 1.03 -0.28 1.60
N LEU A 89 1.47 -1.16 2.50
CA LEU A 89 1.80 -2.55 2.25
C LEU A 89 0.56 -3.42 2.44
N VAL A 90 0.11 -4.04 1.36
CA VAL A 90 -0.94 -5.05 1.35
C VAL A 90 -0.29 -6.41 1.51
N LYS A 91 -0.66 -7.12 2.57
CA LYS A 91 -0.21 -8.48 2.86
C LYS A 91 -1.14 -9.50 2.21
N PRO A 92 -0.66 -10.74 1.96
CA PRO A 92 -1.50 -11.84 1.46
C PRO A 92 -2.69 -12.13 2.35
N ASP A 93 -2.59 -11.84 3.66
CA ASP A 93 -3.65 -12.01 4.64
C ASP A 93 -4.76 -10.94 4.56
N GLY A 94 -4.66 -10.01 3.61
CA GLY A 94 -5.59 -8.89 3.45
C GLY A 94 -5.26 -7.67 4.29
N SER A 95 -4.29 -7.77 5.21
CA SER A 95 -3.94 -6.65 6.07
C SER A 95 -3.24 -5.56 5.27
N ILE A 96 -3.66 -4.32 5.47
CA ILE A 96 -3.05 -3.13 4.88
C ILE A 96 -2.35 -2.36 6.00
N ILE A 97 -1.02 -2.28 5.92
CA ILE A 97 -0.20 -1.57 6.92
C ILE A 97 0.68 -0.52 6.25
N PRO A 98 0.82 0.69 6.81
CA PRO A 98 1.74 1.68 6.26
C PRO A 98 3.19 1.26 6.52
N VAL A 99 4.07 1.52 5.56
CA VAL A 99 5.51 1.30 5.72
C VAL A 99 6.23 2.47 6.38
N MET A 100 5.60 3.64 6.41
CA MET A 100 6.14 4.85 7.04
C MET A 100 5.98 4.82 8.56
N ASP A 101 6.76 5.66 9.24
CA ASP A 101 6.71 5.81 10.68
C ASP A 101 5.36 6.37 11.14
N HIS A 102 4.75 5.71 12.12
CA HIS A 102 3.42 6.07 12.60
C HIS A 102 3.19 5.56 14.02
N ALA A 103 2.27 6.20 14.72
CA ALA A 103 1.66 5.71 15.95
C ALA A 103 0.30 5.07 15.63
N SER A 104 -0.07 4.06 16.39
CA SER A 104 -1.38 3.40 16.31
C SER A 104 -1.87 3.00 17.69
N LEU A 105 -3.20 2.98 17.88
CA LEU A 105 -3.81 2.36 19.05
C LEU A 105 -4.28 0.96 18.67
N ASN A 106 -3.78 -0.06 19.37
CA ASN A 106 -4.16 -1.45 19.14
C ASN A 106 -4.52 -2.10 20.47
N ARG A 107 -5.80 -2.45 20.64
CA ARG A 107 -6.31 -3.13 21.86
C ARG A 107 -5.94 -2.37 23.14
N GLY A 108 -6.06 -1.05 23.11
CA GLY A 108 -5.80 -0.17 24.25
C GLY A 108 -4.33 0.10 24.55
N ARG A 109 -3.40 -0.37 23.71
CA ARG A 109 -1.97 -0.03 23.79
C ARG A 109 -1.55 0.81 22.61
N VAL A 110 -0.83 1.90 22.87
CA VAL A 110 -0.24 2.72 21.82
C VAL A 110 1.07 2.08 21.36
N LEU A 111 1.16 1.82 20.07
CA LEU A 111 2.36 1.32 19.41
C LEU A 111 2.93 2.42 18.51
N VAL A 112 4.22 2.69 18.62
CA VAL A 112 4.98 3.52 17.70
C VAL A 112 5.81 2.61 16.80
N MET A 113 5.51 2.68 15.51
CA MET A 113 6.29 2.07 14.44
C MET A 113 7.36 3.05 13.98
N LYS A 114 8.62 2.65 14.10
CA LYS A 114 9.78 3.42 13.62
C LYS A 114 10.73 2.52 12.86
N ASP A 115 11.05 2.88 11.62
CA ASP A 115 11.95 2.09 10.75
C ASP A 115 11.49 0.62 10.58
N GLY A 116 10.18 0.38 10.67
CA GLY A 116 9.57 -0.95 10.60
C GLY A 116 9.64 -1.77 11.88
N GLU A 117 10.07 -1.18 13.00
CA GLU A 117 10.03 -1.80 14.32
C GLU A 117 8.92 -1.19 15.17
N ALA A 118 8.10 -2.05 15.77
CA ALA A 118 7.04 -1.64 16.68
C ALA A 118 7.57 -1.57 18.12
N SER A 119 7.28 -0.46 18.79
CA SER A 119 7.59 -0.24 20.20
C SER A 119 6.35 0.21 20.94
N GLU A 120 6.12 -0.34 22.14
CA GLU A 120 5.02 0.11 22.99
C GLU A 120 5.38 1.43 23.67
N VAL A 121 4.43 2.36 23.65
CA VAL A 121 4.57 3.66 24.30
C VAL A 121 4.27 3.52 25.78
N THR A 122 5.29 3.59 26.62
CA THR A 122 5.17 3.51 28.09
C THR A 122 5.14 4.87 28.78
N SER A 123 5.50 5.94 28.06
CA SER A 123 5.49 7.33 28.54
C SER A 123 5.02 8.28 27.44
N VAL A 124 4.69 9.53 27.78
CA VAL A 124 4.20 10.49 26.78
C VAL A 124 5.26 10.75 25.72
N VAL A 125 4.91 10.50 24.46
CA VAL A 125 5.77 10.76 23.29
C VAL A 125 5.39 12.10 22.67
N ARG A 126 6.40 12.91 22.35
CA ARG A 126 6.23 14.17 21.61
C ARG A 126 6.59 13.95 20.14
N LEU A 127 5.66 14.30 19.26
CA LEU A 127 5.78 14.19 17.81
C LEU A 127 6.46 15.43 17.19
N GLY A 128 6.79 15.34 15.91
CA GLY A 128 7.50 16.38 15.17
C GLY A 128 6.72 17.71 15.05
N ASP A 129 5.39 17.64 14.98
CA ASP A 129 4.49 18.81 14.97
C ASP A 129 4.25 19.42 16.36
N GLY A 130 4.83 18.83 17.41
CA GLY A 130 4.63 19.22 18.80
C GLY A 130 3.38 18.62 19.46
N THR A 131 2.61 17.78 18.75
CA THR A 131 1.55 16.95 19.32
C THR A 131 2.14 15.95 20.30
N THR A 132 1.42 15.63 21.37
CA THR A 132 1.82 14.57 22.30
C THR A 132 0.84 13.41 22.27
N ILE A 133 1.36 12.19 22.39
CA ILE A 133 0.58 10.96 22.51
C ILE A 133 0.94 10.30 23.84
N ALA A 134 -0.07 10.09 24.69
CA ALA A 134 0.08 9.37 25.95
C ALA A 134 -0.10 7.84 25.74
N PRO A 135 0.42 7.00 26.66
CA PRO A 135 0.29 5.54 26.60
C PRO A 135 -1.15 5.03 26.51
N ASP A 136 -2.09 5.79 27.06
CA ASP A 136 -3.52 5.50 27.04
C ASP A 136 -4.19 5.83 25.70
N GLY A 137 -3.46 6.39 24.73
CA GLY A 137 -3.99 6.81 23.43
C GLY A 137 -4.50 8.25 23.37
N LYS A 138 -4.36 9.04 24.45
CA LYS A 138 -4.76 10.45 24.42
C LYS A 138 -3.78 11.27 23.58
N ILE A 139 -4.30 11.89 22.52
CA ILE A 139 -3.58 12.83 21.66
C ILE A 139 -3.86 14.25 22.14
N THR A 140 -2.81 15.01 22.41
CA THR A 140 -2.89 16.44 22.68
C THR A 140 -2.16 17.19 21.58
N PRO A 141 -2.88 17.71 20.57
CA PRO A 141 -2.25 18.47 19.51
C PRO A 141 -1.67 19.78 20.04
N ARG A 142 -0.66 20.34 19.35
CA ARG A 142 -0.12 21.66 19.70
C ARG A 142 -1.19 22.76 19.67
N VAL A 143 -2.13 22.64 18.73
CA VAL A 143 -3.26 23.55 18.54
C VAL A 143 -4.53 22.71 18.38
N GLY A 144 -5.53 22.98 19.20
CA GLY A 144 -6.82 22.27 19.17
C GLY A 144 -7.14 21.56 20.47
N LEU A 145 -8.24 20.82 20.47
CA LEU A 145 -8.69 20.08 21.63
C LEU A 145 -8.00 18.71 21.71
N PRO A 146 -7.63 18.24 22.91
CA PRO A 146 -7.22 16.87 23.12
C PRO A 146 -8.32 15.90 22.69
N ARG A 147 -7.92 14.76 22.13
CA ARG A 147 -8.83 13.69 21.73
C ARG A 147 -8.20 12.33 21.95
N GLN A 148 -9.00 11.29 21.82
CA GLN A 148 -8.54 9.91 21.88
C GLN A 148 -8.17 9.42 20.48
N LEU A 149 -7.09 8.63 20.35
CA LEU A 149 -6.87 7.77 19.18
C LEU A 149 -7.99 6.73 19.12
N LEU A 150 -8.54 6.51 17.94
CA LEU A 150 -9.44 5.38 17.73
C LEU A 150 -8.63 4.10 17.54
N ASP A 151 -9.21 2.96 17.91
CA ASP A 151 -8.58 1.66 17.63
C ASP A 151 -8.41 1.48 16.12
N GLY A 152 -7.20 1.15 15.68
CA GLY A 152 -6.84 1.06 14.26
C GLY A 152 -6.49 2.40 13.60
N GLU A 153 -6.72 3.54 14.26
CA GLU A 153 -6.30 4.84 13.72
C GLU A 153 -4.78 4.93 13.64
N LEU A 154 -4.28 5.38 12.49
CA LEU A 154 -2.85 5.57 12.24
C LEU A 154 -2.54 7.06 12.22
N PHE A 155 -1.49 7.46 12.95
CA PHE A 155 -1.09 8.86 13.10
C PHE A 155 0.40 9.00 12.77
N GLN A 156 0.76 9.87 11.83
CA GLN A 156 2.16 10.09 11.44
C GLN A 156 2.99 10.64 12.60
N LEU A 157 4.26 10.25 12.68
CA LEU A 157 5.17 10.80 13.70
C LEU A 157 5.54 12.27 13.43
N GLU A 158 5.45 12.70 12.18
CA GLU A 158 5.57 14.10 11.76
C GLU A 158 4.30 14.91 12.03
N GLY A 159 3.18 14.25 12.36
CA GLY A 159 1.89 14.86 12.62
C GLY A 159 0.84 14.53 11.56
N GLY A 160 -0.42 14.46 11.99
CA GLY A 160 -1.58 14.21 11.14
C GLY A 160 -2.01 12.75 11.06
N ALA A 161 -3.29 12.52 10.73
CA ALA A 161 -3.84 11.19 10.55
C ALA A 161 -3.44 10.61 9.18
N LEU A 162 -3.12 9.32 9.14
CA LEU A 162 -2.93 8.56 7.90
C LEU A 162 -4.25 7.95 7.47
N PRO A 163 -4.69 8.17 6.22
CA PRO A 163 -5.86 7.49 5.70
C PRO A 163 -5.53 6.00 5.53
N VAL A 164 -6.25 5.15 6.25
CA VAL A 164 -6.15 3.70 6.08
C VAL A 164 -7.16 3.27 5.02
N ARG A 165 -6.73 2.38 4.14
CA ARG A 165 -7.63 1.73 3.19
C ARG A 165 -8.34 0.58 3.87
N ASP A 166 -9.61 0.45 3.57
CA ASP A 166 -10.41 -0.68 3.99
C ASP A 166 -10.14 -1.85 3.04
N SER A 167 -10.17 -3.07 3.55
CA SER A 167 -9.96 -4.27 2.75
C SER A 167 -10.93 -5.38 3.12
N VAL A 168 -11.24 -6.22 2.14
CA VAL A 168 -11.98 -7.46 2.30
C VAL A 168 -11.16 -8.58 1.71
N THR A 169 -11.04 -9.69 2.42
CA THR A 169 -10.27 -10.85 1.96
C THR A 169 -10.98 -12.12 2.36
N MET A 170 -11.03 -13.09 1.45
CA MET A 170 -11.53 -14.44 1.75
C MET A 170 -10.34 -15.39 1.89
N GLN A 171 -10.19 -16.00 3.06
CA GLN A 171 -9.17 -17.00 3.33
C GLN A 171 -9.75 -18.17 4.10
N LYS A 172 -9.46 -19.38 3.62
CA LYS A 172 -9.89 -20.66 4.20
C LYS A 172 -11.41 -20.70 4.40
N GLY A 173 -12.17 -20.15 3.45
CA GLY A 173 -13.63 -20.05 3.55
C GLY A 173 -14.13 -19.07 4.61
N ARG A 174 -13.26 -18.18 5.13
CA ARG A 174 -13.62 -17.13 6.09
C ARG A 174 -13.35 -15.76 5.50
N VAL A 175 -14.32 -14.87 5.65
CA VAL A 175 -14.16 -13.47 5.25
C VAL A 175 -13.52 -12.68 6.39
N SER A 176 -12.40 -12.03 6.09
CA SER A 176 -11.75 -11.05 6.95
C SER A 176 -11.92 -9.67 6.33
N VAL A 177 -12.25 -8.69 7.16
CA VAL A 177 -12.42 -7.30 6.78
C VAL A 177 -11.50 -6.44 7.63
N GLN A 178 -10.70 -5.59 7.00
CA GLN A 178 -10.03 -4.50 7.69
C GLN A 178 -10.88 -3.24 7.51
N LYS A 179 -11.33 -2.68 8.63
CA LYS A 179 -12.12 -1.45 8.68
C LYS A 179 -11.47 -0.49 9.66
N ASP A 180 -11.17 0.73 9.22
CA ASP A 180 -10.53 1.77 10.04
C ASP A 180 -9.20 1.32 10.67
N GLY A 181 -8.47 0.42 10.00
CA GLY A 181 -7.21 -0.15 10.52
C GLY A 181 -7.37 -1.35 11.46
N SER A 182 -8.59 -1.66 11.92
CA SER A 182 -8.85 -2.87 12.72
C SER A 182 -9.31 -4.03 11.84
N LYS A 183 -8.74 -5.21 12.06
CA LYS A 183 -9.04 -6.45 11.33
C LYS A 183 -10.08 -7.29 12.08
N LEU A 184 -11.16 -7.63 11.39
CA LEU A 184 -12.33 -8.34 11.92
C LEU A 184 -12.65 -9.54 11.03
N ASN A 185 -13.06 -10.65 11.64
CA ASN A 185 -13.58 -11.80 10.90
C ASN A 185 -15.12 -11.70 10.84
N VAL A 186 -15.69 -11.96 9.68
CA VAL A 186 -17.14 -12.00 9.47
C VAL A 186 -17.61 -13.44 9.56
N GLU A 187 -18.58 -13.71 10.43
CA GLU A 187 -19.26 -15.00 10.51
C GLU A 187 -20.17 -15.19 9.27
N PRO A 188 -20.37 -16.43 8.76
CA PRO A 188 -21.12 -16.68 7.53
C PRO A 188 -22.53 -16.10 7.47
N ASP A 189 -23.18 -15.94 8.63
CA ASP A 189 -24.54 -15.41 8.82
C ASP A 189 -24.57 -13.92 9.22
N ARG A 190 -23.41 -13.27 9.30
CA ARG A 190 -23.29 -11.86 9.64
C ARG A 190 -22.86 -11.02 8.46
N SER A 191 -23.11 -9.72 8.59
CA SER A 191 -22.56 -8.71 7.69
C SER A 191 -21.89 -7.59 8.48
N ILE A 192 -20.84 -7.02 7.89
CA ILE A 192 -20.19 -5.79 8.36
C ILE A 192 -20.55 -4.69 7.37
N THR A 193 -20.93 -3.52 7.87
CA THR A 193 -21.13 -2.32 7.05
C THR A 193 -19.87 -1.45 7.15
N MET A 194 -19.30 -1.13 6.00
CA MET A 194 -18.10 -0.31 5.82
C MET A 194 -18.44 1.18 5.91
N ASN A 195 -17.42 2.03 5.97
CA ASN A 195 -17.60 3.48 6.11
C ASN A 195 -18.26 4.14 4.90
N ASP A 196 -18.06 3.59 3.72
CA ASP A 196 -18.67 4.01 2.46
C ASP A 196 -20.12 3.50 2.29
N GLY A 197 -20.66 2.77 3.28
CA GLY A 197 -21.97 2.14 3.23
C GLY A 197 -21.99 0.76 2.55
N THR A 198 -20.84 0.26 2.07
CA THR A 198 -20.70 -1.08 1.50
C THR A 198 -20.97 -2.14 2.56
N LYS A 199 -21.79 -3.15 2.25
CA LYS A 199 -22.06 -4.29 3.12
C LYS A 199 -21.24 -5.48 2.67
N VAL A 200 -20.53 -6.09 3.60
CA VAL A 200 -19.70 -7.28 3.38
C VAL A 200 -20.29 -8.42 4.20
N PHE A 201 -20.65 -9.51 3.54
CA PHE A 201 -21.24 -10.70 4.15
C PHE A 201 -20.18 -11.78 4.36
N GLY A 202 -20.39 -12.65 5.35
CA GLY A 202 -19.47 -13.75 5.66
C GLY A 202 -19.39 -14.84 4.59
N ASP A 203 -20.28 -14.83 3.60
CA ASP A 203 -20.24 -15.70 2.41
C ASP A 203 -19.35 -15.15 1.27
N GLY A 204 -18.76 -13.97 1.46
CA GLY A 204 -17.92 -13.29 0.45
C GLY A 204 -18.67 -12.30 -0.44
N THR A 205 -19.98 -12.15 -0.26
CA THR A 205 -20.77 -11.18 -1.01
C THR A 205 -20.48 -9.76 -0.50
N ILE A 206 -20.15 -8.85 -1.42
CA ILE A 206 -19.99 -7.42 -1.20
C ILE A 206 -21.11 -6.70 -1.95
N ILE A 207 -21.90 -5.91 -1.24
CA ILE A 207 -22.94 -5.04 -1.80
C ILE A 207 -22.51 -3.59 -1.57
N LYS A 208 -22.10 -2.90 -2.64
CA LYS A 208 -21.74 -1.49 -2.57
C LYS A 208 -22.99 -0.63 -2.32
N PHE A 209 -22.79 0.61 -1.89
CA PHE A 209 -23.88 1.55 -1.62
C PHE A 209 -24.78 1.80 -2.85
N ASN A 210 -24.23 1.74 -4.06
CA ASN A 210 -24.98 1.87 -5.32
C ASN A 210 -25.82 0.62 -5.68
N GLY A 211 -25.80 -0.43 -4.85
CA GLY A 211 -26.49 -1.70 -5.08
C GLY A 211 -25.73 -2.70 -5.96
N GLU A 212 -24.54 -2.34 -6.47
CA GLU A 212 -23.67 -3.25 -7.21
C GLU A 212 -23.20 -4.39 -6.30
N ARG A 213 -23.31 -5.61 -6.83
CA ARG A 213 -22.91 -6.83 -6.13
C ARG A 213 -21.61 -7.35 -6.71
N THR A 214 -20.64 -7.61 -5.85
CA THR A 214 -19.37 -8.23 -6.19
C THR A 214 -19.10 -9.34 -5.20
N SER A 215 -18.51 -10.46 -5.61
CA SER A 215 -18.11 -11.54 -4.71
C SER A 215 -16.59 -11.58 -4.58
N VAL A 216 -16.09 -11.82 -3.37
CA VAL A 216 -14.68 -12.11 -3.12
C VAL A 216 -14.46 -13.61 -3.19
N SER A 217 -13.55 -14.04 -4.05
CA SER A 217 -13.15 -15.44 -4.15
C SER A 217 -12.03 -15.78 -3.17
N GLU A 218 -11.85 -17.07 -2.89
CA GLU A 218 -10.76 -17.57 -2.04
C GLU A 218 -9.38 -17.05 -2.52
N GLY A 219 -8.63 -16.43 -1.61
CA GLY A 219 -7.32 -15.82 -1.89
C GLY A 219 -7.38 -14.43 -2.54
N GLN A 220 -8.58 -13.90 -2.81
CA GLN A 220 -8.75 -12.56 -3.40
C GLN A 220 -8.77 -11.49 -2.30
N ILE A 221 -8.06 -10.39 -2.55
CA ILE A 221 -8.09 -9.18 -1.72
C ILE A 221 -8.80 -8.09 -2.52
N VAL A 222 -9.87 -7.53 -1.95
CA VAL A 222 -10.57 -6.36 -2.50
C VAL A 222 -10.25 -5.17 -1.60
N THR A 223 -9.55 -4.18 -2.16
CA THR A 223 -9.29 -2.91 -1.49
C THR A 223 -10.42 -1.94 -1.79
N LEU A 224 -10.99 -1.37 -0.73
CA LEU A 224 -12.02 -0.35 -0.80
C LEU A 224 -11.39 1.00 -0.49
N GLN A 225 -11.75 2.04 -1.24
CA GLN A 225 -11.36 3.39 -0.87
C GLN A 225 -12.21 3.80 0.33
N GLY A 226 -11.63 3.70 1.53
CA GLY A 226 -12.23 4.23 2.76
C GLY A 226 -12.29 5.75 2.65
N VAL A 227 -13.38 6.31 2.13
CA VAL A 227 -13.59 7.75 2.14
C VAL A 227 -14.09 8.12 3.54
N VAL A 228 -13.17 8.47 4.44
CA VAL A 228 -13.54 9.16 5.68
C VAL A 228 -13.72 10.65 5.36
N THR A 229 -14.82 11.00 4.70
CA THR A 229 -15.31 12.38 4.75
C THR A 229 -16.21 12.52 5.97
N ARG A 230 -15.61 12.82 7.14
CA ARG A 230 -16.37 13.57 8.15
C ARG A 230 -16.29 15.05 7.78
N PRO A 231 -17.39 15.71 7.43
CA PRO A 231 -17.41 17.17 7.45
C PRO A 231 -17.18 17.64 8.89
N ARG A 232 -16.36 18.69 9.00
CA ARG A 232 -16.07 19.42 10.24
C ARG A 232 -17.33 19.92 10.92
#